data_AF-A0A165I7T5-F1
#
_entry.id   AF-A0A165I7T5-F1
#
_cell.length_a   1.000
_cell.length_b   1.000
_cell.length_c   1.000
_cell.angle_alpha   90.00
_cell.angle_beta   90.00
_cell.angle_gamma   90.00
#
_symmetry.space_group_name_H-M   'P 1'
#
loop_
_entity.id
_entity.type
_entity.pdbx_description
1 polymer ?
#
loop_
_entity_poly.entity_id
_entity_poly.type
_entity_poly.pdbx_seq_one_letter_code
_entity_poly.pdbx_strand_id
1 'polypeptide(L)'
;MFASLFTLVIAVSAAVAGTSTEELVARATTTPDCTTKFAGILSTNATTGQKSFTLNSAGQVAYLGTGTSPLVVQFQQCTSLQKTNQIPNTLNGRLFVPSQGKCIGTTNSGNAAAPYYTTLVKCGNGVSQRYRLYKNQNNAIFWYGRSTDDGTFFQGGCGQLGYKSSNTGTPVITHTGQQITLECNSKSGFLLSNKSA
;
A
#
# COMPACT_ATOMS: atom_id res chain seq x y z
N MET A 1 87.20 -37.90 -9.56
CA MET A 1 86.23 -37.06 -8.81
C MET A 1 86.40 -35.63 -9.30
N PHE A 2 85.47 -35.16 -10.13
CA PHE A 2 85.45 -33.77 -10.61
C PHE A 2 84.02 -33.26 -10.51
N ALA A 3 83.84 -32.18 -9.74
CA ALA A 3 82.58 -31.52 -9.49
C ALA A 3 82.15 -30.73 -10.73
N SER A 4 80.91 -30.91 -11.17
CA SER A 4 80.25 -30.03 -12.15
C SER A 4 79.23 -29.16 -11.44
N LEU A 5 79.39 -27.85 -11.61
CA LEU A 5 78.50 -26.79 -11.17
C LEU A 5 77.13 -26.95 -11.84
N PHE A 6 76.07 -26.94 -11.04
CA PHE A 6 74.71 -26.71 -11.54
C PHE A 6 74.26 -25.30 -11.11
N THR A 7 74.09 -24.45 -12.13
CA THR A 7 73.67 -23.06 -12.01
C THR A 7 72.19 -22.97 -11.61
N LEU A 8 71.91 -22.23 -10.54
CA LEU A 8 70.57 -21.95 -10.01
C LEU A 8 69.91 -20.83 -10.84
N VAL A 9 68.84 -21.13 -11.58
CA VAL A 9 68.01 -20.13 -12.24
C VAL A 9 66.82 -19.80 -11.34
N ILE A 10 66.83 -18.62 -10.73
CA ILE A 10 65.72 -18.09 -9.92
C ILE A 10 64.68 -17.51 -10.88
N ALA A 11 63.58 -18.23 -11.09
CA ALA A 11 62.43 -17.72 -11.83
C ALA A 11 61.60 -16.79 -10.91
N VAL A 12 61.69 -15.48 -11.15
CA VAL A 12 60.85 -14.47 -10.50
C VAL A 12 59.46 -14.55 -11.11
N SER A 13 58.51 -15.12 -10.37
CA SER A 13 57.09 -15.11 -10.74
C SER A 13 56.49 -13.75 -10.38
N ALA A 14 56.27 -12.89 -11.38
CA ALA A 14 55.50 -11.66 -11.21
C ALA A 14 54.03 -12.02 -11.00
N ALA A 15 53.57 -11.97 -9.75
CA ALA A 15 52.16 -12.05 -9.43
C ALA A 15 51.45 -10.79 -9.95
N VAL A 16 50.76 -10.92 -11.08
CA VAL A 16 49.79 -9.90 -11.51
C VAL A 16 48.64 -9.99 -10.53
N ALA A 17 48.60 -9.07 -9.56
CA ALA A 17 47.44 -8.87 -8.70
C ALA A 17 46.26 -8.48 -9.60
N GLY A 18 45.43 -9.46 -9.95
CA GLY A 18 44.15 -9.23 -10.56
C GLY A 18 43.31 -8.43 -9.58
N THR A 19 43.25 -7.12 -9.78
CA THR A 19 42.23 -6.29 -9.17
C THR A 19 40.89 -6.86 -9.60
N SER A 20 40.16 -7.48 -8.67
CA SER A 20 38.74 -7.71 -8.85
C SER A 20 38.13 -6.33 -9.07
N THR A 21 37.87 -5.97 -10.32
CA THR A 21 36.92 -4.92 -10.63
C THR A 21 35.61 -5.43 -10.08
N GLU A 22 35.29 -5.04 -8.85
CA GLU A 22 33.91 -4.97 -8.40
C GLU A 22 33.22 -4.07 -9.41
N GLU A 23 32.58 -4.69 -10.41
CA GLU A 23 31.58 -4.01 -11.21
C GLU A 23 30.56 -3.51 -10.19
N LEU A 24 30.65 -2.21 -9.88
CA LEU A 24 29.57 -1.44 -9.29
C LEU A 24 28.40 -1.60 -10.25
N VAL A 25 27.60 -2.65 -10.04
CA VAL A 25 26.34 -2.86 -10.74
C VAL A 25 25.58 -1.56 -10.55
N ALA A 26 25.47 -0.80 -11.64
CA ALA A 26 24.75 0.45 -11.66
C ALA A 26 23.38 0.17 -11.04
N ARG A 27 23.13 0.76 -9.87
CA ARG A 27 21.85 0.61 -9.17
C ARG A 27 20.79 1.05 -10.17
N ALA A 28 20.01 0.10 -10.68
CA ALA A 28 19.00 0.37 -11.67
C ALA A 28 18.19 1.58 -11.20
N THR A 29 18.28 2.68 -11.94
CA THR A 29 17.62 3.97 -11.66
C THR A 29 16.14 3.89 -11.98
N THR A 30 15.51 2.74 -11.71
CA THR A 30 14.06 2.61 -11.80
C THR A 30 13.47 3.48 -10.71
N THR A 31 12.91 4.62 -11.11
CA THR A 31 12.12 5.45 -10.20
C THR A 31 11.04 4.53 -9.59
N PRO A 32 10.95 4.43 -8.25
CA PRO A 32 9.99 3.53 -7.62
C PRO A 32 8.58 3.93 -8.05
N ASP A 33 7.80 2.96 -8.52
CA ASP A 33 6.43 3.22 -9.01
C ASP A 33 5.57 3.91 -7.94
N CYS A 34 5.73 3.49 -6.69
CA CYS A 34 5.01 4.01 -5.53
C CYS A 34 5.94 4.72 -4.55
N THR A 35 5.61 5.95 -4.17
CA THR A 35 6.30 6.73 -3.14
C THR A 35 5.37 7.06 -1.98
N THR A 36 5.80 6.83 -0.75
CA THR A 36 5.04 7.23 0.45
C THR A 36 4.83 8.73 0.49
N LYS A 37 3.57 9.16 0.56
CA LYS A 37 3.19 10.58 0.72
C LYS A 37 2.72 10.90 2.12
N PHE A 38 2.00 9.97 2.73
CA PHE A 38 1.50 10.10 4.10
C PHE A 38 1.70 8.78 4.83
N ALA A 39 1.99 8.86 6.12
CA ALA A 39 2.07 7.72 7.01
C ALA A 39 1.35 8.08 8.31
N GLY A 40 0.65 7.13 8.91
CA GLY A 40 -0.10 7.36 10.13
C GLY A 40 -1.00 6.20 10.48
N ILE A 41 -1.81 6.40 11.51
CA ILE A 41 -2.82 5.45 11.95
C ILE A 41 -4.02 5.57 11.01
N LEU A 42 -4.45 4.44 10.44
CA LEU A 42 -5.67 4.37 9.67
C LEU A 42 -6.85 4.63 10.61
N SER A 43 -7.55 5.73 10.37
CA SER A 43 -8.59 6.24 11.24
C SER A 43 -9.83 6.64 10.45
N THR A 44 -10.95 6.77 11.17
CA THR A 44 -12.19 7.32 10.64
C THR A 44 -12.05 8.81 10.35
N ASN A 45 -12.80 9.30 9.36
CA ASN A 45 -13.03 10.73 9.14
C ASN A 45 -14.27 11.25 9.91
N ALA A 46 -14.63 10.59 11.02
CA ALA A 46 -15.85 10.88 11.78
C ALA A 46 -15.85 12.28 12.40
N THR A 47 -17.02 12.93 12.44
CA THR A 47 -17.18 14.28 13.00
C THR A 47 -17.09 14.32 14.52
N THR A 48 -17.37 13.20 15.19
CA THR A 48 -17.31 13.05 16.65
C THR A 48 -15.91 12.73 17.19
N GLY A 49 -14.89 12.78 16.33
CA GLY A 49 -13.51 12.43 16.66
C GLY A 49 -13.02 11.23 15.85
N GLN A 50 -11.74 11.28 15.47
CA GLN A 50 -11.08 10.19 14.74
C GLN A 50 -11.04 8.95 15.64
N LYS A 51 -11.31 7.79 15.05
CA LYS A 51 -11.20 6.50 15.73
C LYS A 51 -10.37 5.55 14.89
N SER A 52 -9.49 4.80 15.54
CA SER A 52 -8.54 3.95 14.82
C SER A 52 -9.15 2.63 14.39
N PHE A 53 -8.74 2.17 13.21
CA PHE A 53 -8.96 0.81 12.74
C PHE A 53 -7.82 -0.11 13.21
N THR A 54 -8.06 -1.42 13.18
CA THR A 54 -7.06 -2.46 13.46
C THR A 54 -7.08 -3.53 12.36
N LEU A 55 -6.27 -4.57 12.50
CA LEU A 55 -6.40 -5.81 11.71
C LEU A 55 -6.98 -6.92 12.59
N ASN A 56 -7.92 -7.69 12.05
CA ASN A 56 -8.32 -8.95 12.67
C ASN A 56 -7.28 -10.06 12.40
N SER A 57 -7.49 -11.24 12.98
CA SER A 57 -6.61 -12.41 12.83
C SER A 57 -6.48 -12.91 11.39
N ALA A 58 -7.44 -12.60 10.51
CA ALA A 58 -7.40 -12.93 9.09
C ALA A 58 -6.69 -11.86 8.23
N GLY A 59 -6.15 -10.80 8.83
CA GLY A 59 -5.52 -9.71 8.09
C GLY A 59 -6.53 -8.86 7.32
N GLN A 60 -7.71 -8.64 7.88
CA GLN A 60 -8.73 -7.74 7.33
C GLN A 60 -8.84 -6.51 8.25
N VAL A 61 -9.12 -5.33 7.68
CA VAL A 61 -9.34 -4.11 8.46
C VAL A 61 -10.60 -4.28 9.29
N ALA A 62 -10.48 -4.07 10.59
CA ALA A 62 -11.55 -4.21 11.57
C ALA A 62 -11.69 -2.93 12.40
N TYR A 63 -12.82 -2.79 13.08
CA TYR A 63 -13.07 -1.70 14.01
C TYR A 63 -13.53 -2.26 15.37
N LEU A 64 -12.77 -1.94 16.43
CA LEU A 64 -13.07 -2.39 17.79
C LEU A 64 -13.69 -1.30 18.68
N GLY A 65 -13.61 -0.02 18.26
CA GLY A 65 -14.08 1.12 19.05
C GLY A 65 -13.25 1.46 20.29
N THR A 66 -12.31 0.60 20.69
CA THR A 66 -11.47 0.77 21.89
C THR A 66 -10.17 1.53 21.62
N GLY A 67 -9.76 1.69 20.36
CA GLY A 67 -8.47 2.28 19.99
C GLY A 67 -7.26 1.37 20.20
N THR A 68 -7.47 0.12 20.61
CA THR A 68 -6.39 -0.83 20.88
C THR A 68 -5.74 -1.31 19.58
N SER A 69 -4.40 -1.43 19.58
CA SER A 69 -3.60 -1.92 18.44
C SER A 69 -3.92 -1.16 17.12
N PRO A 70 -3.71 0.16 17.09
CA PRO A 70 -4.04 0.99 15.93
C PRO A 70 -3.24 0.53 14.70
N LEU A 71 -3.92 0.42 13.56
CA LEU A 71 -3.32 0.00 12.31
C LEU A 71 -2.53 1.14 11.68
N VAL A 72 -1.20 1.05 11.73
CA VAL A 72 -0.30 1.98 11.04
C VAL A 72 -0.17 1.62 9.57
N VAL A 73 -0.39 2.60 8.70
CA VAL A 73 -0.32 2.45 7.24
C VAL A 73 0.41 3.62 6.58
N GLN A 74 0.76 3.42 5.32
CA GLN A 74 1.31 4.45 4.45
C GLN A 74 0.42 4.60 3.22
N PHE A 75 -0.03 5.82 2.95
CA PHE A 75 -0.55 6.14 1.62
C PHE A 75 0.62 6.34 0.67
N GLN A 76 0.79 5.40 -0.24
CA GLN A 76 1.81 5.45 -1.28
C GLN A 76 1.17 5.92 -2.59
N GLN A 77 1.57 7.09 -3.07
CA GLN A 77 1.16 7.56 -4.39
C GLN A 77 1.90 6.73 -5.44
N CYS A 78 1.15 6.09 -6.34
CA CYS A 78 1.71 5.23 -7.38
C CYS A 78 1.48 5.84 -8.76
N THR A 79 2.51 5.83 -9.60
CA THR A 79 2.47 6.36 -10.97
C THR A 79 1.60 5.48 -11.86
N SER A 80 1.78 4.17 -11.78
CA SER A 80 0.99 3.14 -12.48
C SER A 80 -0.51 3.17 -12.16
N LEU A 81 -0.89 3.77 -11.02
CA LEU A 81 -2.27 3.91 -10.58
C LEU A 81 -2.87 5.29 -10.92
N GLN A 82 -2.08 6.23 -11.44
CA GLN A 82 -2.62 7.45 -12.04
C GLN A 82 -3.18 7.10 -13.42
N LYS A 83 -4.51 7.08 -13.57
CA LYS A 83 -5.11 7.08 -14.92
C LYS A 83 -4.98 8.49 -15.52
N THR A 84 -4.96 8.57 -16.86
CA THR A 84 -4.83 9.78 -17.68
C THR A 84 -5.86 10.89 -17.39
N ASN A 85 -6.95 10.57 -16.68
CA ASN A 85 -7.96 11.55 -16.24
C ASN A 85 -7.79 11.86 -14.75
N GLN A 86 -6.68 12.51 -14.39
CA GLN A 86 -6.45 12.94 -13.01
C GLN A 86 -7.50 13.98 -12.62
N ILE A 87 -8.31 13.65 -11.61
CA ILE A 87 -9.27 14.61 -11.05
C ILE A 87 -8.47 15.64 -10.24
N PRO A 88 -8.71 16.95 -10.41
CA PRO A 88 -8.09 17.98 -9.59
C PRO A 88 -8.23 17.67 -8.09
N ASN A 89 -7.23 18.04 -7.31
CA ASN A 89 -7.20 17.82 -5.86
C ASN A 89 -7.23 16.34 -5.41
N THR A 90 -6.87 15.39 -6.30
CA THR A 90 -6.79 13.97 -5.94
C THR A 90 -5.40 13.40 -6.13
N LEU A 91 -5.05 12.40 -5.30
CA LEU A 91 -3.90 11.52 -5.49
C LEU A 91 -4.40 10.08 -5.57
N ASN A 92 -4.01 9.34 -6.62
CA ASN A 92 -4.24 7.90 -6.67
C ASN A 92 -3.05 7.14 -6.08
N GLY A 93 -3.30 6.03 -5.41
CA GLY A 93 -2.27 5.29 -4.71
C GLY A 93 -2.79 4.00 -4.09
N ARG A 94 -2.05 3.51 -3.11
CA ARG A 94 -2.39 2.32 -2.32
C ARG A 94 -2.14 2.57 -0.84
N LEU A 95 -2.80 1.78 0.01
CA LEU A 95 -2.54 1.75 1.45
C LEU A 95 -1.62 0.58 1.78
N PHE A 96 -0.35 0.87 2.05
CA PHE A 96 0.65 -0.10 2.46
C PHE A 96 0.65 -0.27 3.98
N VAL A 97 0.75 -1.51 4.47
CA VAL A 97 0.85 -1.86 5.89
C VAL A 97 2.27 -2.34 6.16
N PRO A 98 3.16 -1.48 6.70
CA PRO A 98 4.59 -1.80 6.84
C PRO A 98 4.86 -3.04 7.68
N SER A 99 4.13 -3.22 8.78
CA SER A 99 4.28 -4.38 9.68
C SER A 99 3.94 -5.72 9.02
N GLN A 100 3.23 -5.70 7.89
CA GLN A 100 2.79 -6.89 7.18
C GLN A 100 3.47 -7.07 5.82
N GLY A 101 4.23 -6.06 5.34
CA GLY A 101 4.77 -6.07 3.98
C GLY A 101 3.71 -6.21 2.88
N LYS A 102 2.45 -5.83 3.18
CA LYS A 102 1.26 -6.04 2.33
C LYS A 102 0.48 -4.75 2.16
N CYS A 103 -0.42 -4.75 1.18
CA CYS A 103 -1.30 -3.63 0.90
C CYS A 103 -2.74 -4.00 1.25
N ILE A 104 -3.51 -3.02 1.72
CA ILE A 104 -4.95 -3.20 1.90
C ILE A 104 -5.58 -3.25 0.51
N GLY A 105 -6.25 -4.33 0.20
CA GLY A 105 -7.09 -4.49 -0.99
C GLY A 105 -8.55 -4.66 -0.61
N THR A 106 -9.42 -4.66 -1.60
CA THR A 106 -10.84 -4.97 -1.45
C THR A 106 -11.20 -6.31 -2.09
N THR A 107 -12.11 -7.03 -1.45
CA THR A 107 -12.72 -8.23 -2.01
C THR A 107 -13.83 -7.85 -2.98
N ASN A 108 -14.20 -8.78 -3.85
CA ASN A 108 -15.37 -8.65 -4.72
C ASN A 108 -15.34 -7.40 -5.64
N SER A 109 -14.14 -6.86 -5.90
CA SER A 109 -13.94 -5.63 -6.69
C SER A 109 -14.36 -5.75 -8.17
N GLY A 110 -14.53 -6.97 -8.66
CA GLY A 110 -14.96 -7.28 -10.02
C GLY A 110 -16.48 -7.37 -10.19
N ASN A 111 -17.27 -7.20 -9.13
CA ASN A 111 -18.73 -7.29 -9.19
C ASN A 111 -19.38 -5.96 -8.78
N ALA A 112 -20.58 -5.71 -9.33
CA ALA A 112 -21.39 -4.54 -8.99
C ALA A 112 -22.24 -4.74 -7.72
N ALA A 113 -22.45 -5.99 -7.31
CA ALA A 113 -23.22 -6.34 -6.14
C ALA A 113 -22.32 -6.50 -4.90
N ALA A 114 -22.73 -5.88 -3.80
CA ALA A 114 -22.17 -6.07 -2.46
C ALA A 114 -22.37 -7.53 -1.99
N PRO A 115 -21.64 -8.02 -0.97
CA PRO A 115 -20.80 -7.26 -0.03
C PRO A 115 -19.37 -7.00 -0.52
N TYR A 116 -18.78 -5.92 0.01
CA TYR A 116 -17.37 -5.56 -0.19
C TYR A 116 -16.68 -5.49 1.16
N TYR A 117 -15.50 -6.10 1.24
CA TYR A 117 -14.68 -6.13 2.45
C TYR A 117 -13.24 -5.76 2.13
N THR A 118 -12.46 -5.45 3.16
CA THR A 118 -11.01 -5.30 3.05
C THR A 118 -10.28 -6.63 3.25
N THR A 119 -9.09 -6.77 2.67
CA THR A 119 -8.16 -7.88 2.91
C THR A 119 -6.72 -7.43 2.66
N LEU A 120 -5.74 -8.09 3.26
CA LEU A 120 -4.33 -7.85 2.93
C LEU A 120 -3.91 -8.67 1.71
N VAL A 121 -3.31 -8.00 0.73
CA VAL A 121 -2.82 -8.60 -0.51
C VAL A 121 -1.36 -8.23 -0.76
N LYS A 122 -0.70 -9.00 -1.63
CA LYS A 122 0.62 -8.62 -2.14
C LYS A 122 0.51 -7.25 -2.84
N CYS A 123 1.37 -6.31 -2.46
CA CYS A 123 1.39 -4.98 -3.05
C CYS A 123 1.67 -5.05 -4.55
N GLY A 124 0.83 -4.39 -5.34
CA GLY A 124 0.98 -4.28 -6.78
C GLY A 124 0.08 -3.19 -7.34
N ASN A 125 -0.25 -3.30 -8.62
CA ASN A 125 -0.99 -2.27 -9.36
C ASN A 125 -2.43 -2.72 -9.69
N GLY A 126 -2.88 -3.76 -8.99
CA GLY A 126 -4.19 -4.36 -9.14
C GLY A 126 -5.31 -3.39 -8.77
N VAL A 127 -6.43 -3.54 -9.47
CA VAL A 127 -7.66 -2.76 -9.26
C VAL A 127 -8.12 -2.73 -7.81
N SER A 128 -8.05 -3.86 -7.10
CA SER A 128 -8.48 -4.00 -5.72
C SER A 128 -7.67 -3.16 -4.71
N GLN A 129 -6.48 -2.68 -5.08
CA GLN A 129 -5.57 -1.94 -4.21
C GLN A 129 -5.58 -0.43 -4.48
N ARG A 130 -6.48 0.05 -5.34
CA ARG A 130 -6.54 1.45 -5.75
C ARG A 130 -7.32 2.27 -4.75
N TYR A 131 -6.64 3.23 -4.16
CA TYR A 131 -7.23 4.24 -3.29
C TYR A 131 -7.03 5.61 -3.89
N ARG A 132 -8.00 6.47 -3.64
CA ARG A 132 -7.94 7.88 -4.00
C ARG A 132 -8.04 8.72 -2.74
N LEU A 133 -7.05 9.58 -2.57
CA LEU A 133 -7.01 10.61 -1.54
C LEU A 133 -7.54 11.92 -2.14
N TYR A 134 -8.51 12.52 -1.46
CA TYR A 134 -9.13 13.80 -1.84
C TYR A 134 -8.60 14.92 -0.94
N LYS A 135 -7.70 15.75 -1.47
CA LYS A 135 -7.05 16.85 -0.72
C LYS A 135 -8.07 17.88 -0.22
N ASN A 136 -9.11 18.14 -1.00
CA ASN A 136 -10.19 19.06 -0.67
C ASN A 136 -11.22 18.47 0.32
N GLN A 137 -11.09 17.21 0.73
CA GLN A 137 -11.96 16.55 1.71
C GLN A 137 -11.16 16.13 2.94
N ASN A 138 -10.32 17.03 3.46
CA ASN A 138 -9.44 16.77 4.59
C ASN A 138 -8.58 15.50 4.41
N ASN A 139 -8.07 15.28 3.19
CA ASN A 139 -7.33 14.08 2.80
C ASN A 139 -8.09 12.76 3.01
N ALA A 140 -9.42 12.76 2.90
CA ALA A 140 -10.21 11.54 2.95
C ALA A 140 -9.78 10.57 1.83
N ILE A 141 -9.63 9.31 2.20
CA ILE A 141 -9.14 8.23 1.37
C ILE A 141 -10.30 7.27 1.13
N PHE A 142 -10.68 7.12 -0.12
CA PHE A 142 -11.69 6.17 -0.54
C PHE A 142 -11.05 5.09 -1.38
N TRP A 143 -11.61 3.90 -1.30
CA TRP A 143 -11.31 2.92 -2.32
C TRP A 143 -11.95 3.38 -3.63
N TYR A 144 -11.21 3.26 -4.72
CA TYR A 144 -11.61 3.82 -5.99
C TYR A 144 -11.10 2.98 -7.14
N GLY A 145 -11.94 2.82 -8.16
CA GLY A 145 -11.39 2.57 -9.48
C GLY A 145 -12.41 2.16 -10.51
N ARG A 146 -11.94 2.15 -11.75
CA ARG A 146 -12.57 1.46 -12.87
C ARG A 146 -11.99 0.06 -12.96
N SER A 147 -12.84 -0.91 -13.21
CA SER A 147 -12.48 -2.32 -13.33
C SER A 147 -12.24 -2.72 -14.78
N THR A 148 -12.67 -1.88 -15.74
CA THR A 148 -12.31 -1.98 -17.17
C THR A 148 -11.57 -0.72 -17.66
N ASP A 149 -10.79 -0.87 -18.73
CA ASP A 149 -9.99 0.22 -19.29
C ASP A 149 -10.77 1.14 -20.23
N ASP A 150 -11.83 0.64 -20.85
CA ASP A 150 -12.84 1.41 -21.57
C ASP A 150 -13.71 2.30 -20.64
N GLY A 151 -13.65 2.06 -19.32
CA GLY A 151 -14.38 2.82 -18.32
C GLY A 151 -15.87 2.49 -18.19
N THR A 152 -16.33 1.39 -18.79
CA THR A 152 -17.72 0.92 -18.73
C THR A 152 -18.07 0.26 -17.40
N PHE A 153 -17.08 -0.27 -16.68
CA PHE A 153 -17.31 -0.91 -15.39
C PHE A 153 -16.56 -0.17 -14.27
N PHE A 154 -17.33 0.28 -13.29
CA PHE A 154 -16.85 0.94 -12.09
C PHE A 154 -16.75 -0.07 -10.96
N GLN A 155 -15.62 -0.09 -10.26
CA GLN A 155 -15.39 -1.06 -9.21
C GLN A 155 -16.41 -0.87 -8.07
N GLY A 156 -16.91 -1.98 -7.54
CA GLY A 156 -18.00 -1.99 -6.57
C GLY A 156 -19.36 -1.55 -7.11
N GLY A 157 -19.51 -1.40 -8.43
CA GLY A 157 -20.75 -0.98 -9.09
C GLY A 157 -21.03 0.53 -9.05
N CYS A 158 -20.27 1.29 -8.26
CA CYS A 158 -20.47 2.73 -8.03
C CYS A 158 -19.19 3.57 -8.14
N GLY A 159 -18.03 2.94 -8.35
CA GLY A 159 -16.76 3.62 -8.66
C GLY A 159 -16.01 4.17 -7.46
N GLN A 160 -16.68 4.32 -6.32
CA GLN A 160 -16.09 4.72 -5.05
C GLN A 160 -16.75 3.97 -3.90
N LEU A 161 -15.93 3.36 -3.04
CA LEU A 161 -16.38 2.73 -1.81
C LEU A 161 -15.77 3.43 -0.60
N GLY A 162 -16.61 3.71 0.39
CA GLY A 162 -16.22 4.11 1.75
C GLY A 162 -16.59 3.00 2.74
N TYR A 163 -16.12 3.11 3.98
CA TYR A 163 -16.59 2.19 5.01
C TYR A 163 -18.03 2.49 5.37
N LYS A 164 -18.79 1.45 5.72
CA LYS A 164 -20.16 1.58 6.21
C LYS A 164 -20.15 2.28 7.57
N SER A 165 -20.93 3.35 7.70
CA SER A 165 -20.93 4.20 8.89
C SER A 165 -22.33 4.64 9.30
N SER A 166 -22.46 5.07 10.55
CA SER A 166 -23.60 5.89 11.00
C SER A 166 -23.55 7.28 10.34
N ASN A 167 -24.58 8.08 10.59
CA ASN A 167 -24.64 9.50 10.20
C ASN A 167 -23.53 10.36 10.84
N THR A 168 -22.93 9.92 11.94
CA THR A 168 -21.78 10.59 12.60
C THR A 168 -20.43 10.20 11.99
N GLY A 169 -20.42 9.28 11.03
CA GLY A 169 -19.20 8.71 10.44
C GLY A 169 -18.54 7.65 11.30
N THR A 170 -19.19 7.17 12.37
CA THR A 170 -18.68 6.04 13.16
C THR A 170 -18.92 4.72 12.39
N PRO A 171 -17.92 3.82 12.27
CA PRO A 171 -18.12 2.55 11.57
C PRO A 171 -19.24 1.73 12.20
N VAL A 172 -20.15 1.21 11.37
CA VAL A 172 -21.20 0.30 11.84
C VAL A 172 -20.57 -1.08 12.01
N ILE A 173 -20.46 -1.51 13.26
CA ILE A 173 -20.01 -2.87 13.59
C ILE A 173 -21.14 -3.83 13.19
N THR A 174 -20.99 -4.44 12.03
CA THR A 174 -21.92 -5.49 11.59
C THR A 174 -21.62 -6.80 12.33
N HIS A 175 -20.34 -7.06 12.61
CA HIS A 175 -19.88 -8.17 13.44
C HIS A 175 -18.64 -7.74 14.25
N THR A 176 -18.72 -7.78 15.58
CA THR A 176 -17.64 -7.34 16.47
C THR A 176 -16.35 -8.14 16.27
N GLY A 177 -15.20 -7.45 16.16
CA GLY A 177 -13.91 -8.09 15.94
C GLY A 177 -13.70 -8.61 14.51
N GLN A 178 -14.66 -8.41 13.61
CA GLN A 178 -14.56 -8.81 12.21
C GLN A 178 -14.27 -7.63 11.28
N GLN A 179 -14.17 -7.94 9.99
CA GLN A 179 -13.87 -6.97 8.96
C GLN A 179 -14.95 -5.88 8.87
N ILE A 180 -14.52 -4.66 8.55
CA ILE A 180 -15.42 -3.59 8.16
C ILE A 180 -16.08 -3.92 6.81
N THR A 181 -17.32 -3.48 6.65
CA THR A 181 -18.01 -3.51 5.35
C THR A 181 -17.74 -2.21 4.60
N LEU A 182 -17.53 -2.30 3.29
CA LEU A 182 -17.46 -1.15 2.40
C LEU A 182 -18.75 -1.04 1.60
N GLU A 183 -19.18 0.19 1.31
CA GLU A 183 -20.43 0.45 0.59
C GLU A 183 -20.33 1.63 -0.36
N CYS A 184 -21.22 1.60 -1.36
CA CYS A 184 -21.42 2.69 -2.30
C CYS A 184 -22.05 3.90 -1.64
N ASN A 185 -21.76 5.09 -2.16
CA ASN A 185 -22.30 6.37 -1.68
C ASN A 185 -21.99 6.70 -0.22
N SER A 186 -21.09 5.95 0.42
CA SER A 186 -20.59 6.28 1.75
C SER A 186 -19.85 7.62 1.69
N LYS A 187 -20.22 8.53 2.60
CA LYS A 187 -19.51 9.79 2.85
C LYS A 187 -18.31 9.58 3.79
N SER A 188 -18.09 8.34 4.22
CA SER A 188 -17.12 7.95 5.23
C SER A 188 -15.90 7.30 4.58
N GLY A 189 -14.87 8.12 4.38
CA GLY A 189 -13.57 7.71 3.87
C GLY A 189 -12.55 7.55 5.00
N PHE A 190 -11.51 6.77 4.77
CA PHE A 190 -10.41 6.64 5.71
C PHE A 190 -9.60 7.93 5.80
N LEU A 191 -8.85 8.08 6.88
CA LEU A 191 -7.91 9.17 7.07
C LEU A 191 -6.65 8.63 7.76
N LEU A 192 -5.51 9.28 7.55
CA LEU A 192 -4.28 8.96 8.29
C LEU A 192 -4.08 10.00 9.39
N SER A 193 -4.10 9.55 10.65
CA SER A 193 -3.91 10.40 11.82
C SER A 193 -2.55 10.16 12.47
N ASN A 194 -2.01 11.20 13.11
CA ASN A 194 -0.80 11.09 13.93
C ASN A 194 -1.11 10.73 15.39
N LYS A 195 -2.39 10.53 15.73
CA LYS A 195 -2.88 10.22 17.07
C LYS A 195 -3.72 8.96 17.02
N SER A 196 -3.42 8.01 17.91
CA SER A 196 -4.34 6.93 18.26
C SER A 196 -5.45 7.52 19.12
N ALA A 197 -6.69 7.11 18.85
CA ALA A 197 -7.88 7.57 19.55
C ALA A 197 -8.83 6.41 19.84
#